data_AF-A0A959NKX0-F1
#
_entry.id   AF-A0A959NKX0-F1
#
_cell.length_a   1.000
_cell.length_b   1.000
_cell.length_c   1.000
_cell.angle_alpha   90.00
_cell.angle_beta   90.00
_cell.angle_gamma   90.00
#
_symmetry.space_group_name_H-M   'P 1'
#
loop_
_entity.id
_entity.type
_entity.pdbx_description
1 polymer ?
#
loop_
_entity_poly.entity_id
_entity_poly.type
_entity_poly.pdbx_seq_one_letter_code
_entity_poly.pdbx_strand_id
1 'polypeptide(L)'
;FEYSSGSSIRRRKQSHYIGDRKMKTLLSMAAVSAIQSDRELKNYYQRKLEEGKHKMIALNNVRNKILARSFAVIKRGTPFVNIAAVNF
;
A
#
# COMPACT_ATOMS: atom_id res chain seq x y z
N PHE A 1 -24.88 -16.58 11.84
CA PHE A 1 -24.23 -17.76 12.44
C PHE A 1 -22.74 -17.54 12.47
N GLU A 2 -22.18 -17.31 13.66
CA GLU A 2 -20.74 -17.18 13.88
C GLU A 2 -20.08 -18.56 13.82
N TYR A 3 -19.05 -18.73 12.99
CA TYR A 3 -18.34 -20.00 12.87
C TYR A 3 -17.40 -20.18 14.08
N SER A 4 -17.87 -20.89 15.11
CA SER A 4 -17.19 -21.14 16.38
C SER A 4 -16.52 -22.53 16.46
N SER A 5 -15.80 -22.96 15.41
CA SER A 5 -14.94 -24.14 15.50
C SER A 5 -13.49 -23.71 15.82
N GLY A 6 -12.98 -24.19 16.97
CA GLY A 6 -11.74 -23.72 17.62
C GLY A 6 -10.44 -23.82 16.81
N SER A 7 -10.46 -24.46 15.62
CA SER A 7 -9.33 -24.50 14.69
C SER A 7 -9.25 -23.27 13.77
N SER A 8 -10.35 -22.52 13.57
CA SER A 8 -10.40 -21.33 12.72
C SER A 8 -9.92 -20.06 13.44
N ILE A 9 -10.26 -19.94 14.75
CA ILE A 9 -10.00 -18.74 15.57
C ILE A 9 -8.49 -18.45 15.73
N ARG A 10 -7.66 -19.51 15.74
CA ARG A 10 -6.19 -19.41 15.90
C ARG A 10 -5.44 -19.35 14.56
N ARG A 11 -6.12 -19.44 13.41
CA ARG A 11 -5.45 -19.49 12.11
C ARG A 11 -5.08 -18.08 11.66
N ARG A 12 -3.83 -17.88 11.24
CA ARG A 12 -3.41 -16.63 10.61
C ARG A 12 -4.24 -16.40 9.34
N LYS A 13 -4.77 -15.18 9.17
CA LYS A 13 -5.50 -14.79 7.96
C LYS A 13 -4.62 -15.03 6.73
N GLN A 14 -5.04 -15.95 5.87
CA GLN A 14 -4.36 -16.27 4.61
C GLN A 14 -5.01 -15.51 3.46
N SER A 15 -4.23 -15.19 2.42
CA SER A 15 -4.80 -14.65 1.20
C SER A 15 -5.52 -15.75 0.43
N HIS A 16 -6.75 -15.46 0.00
CA HIS A 16 -7.52 -16.36 -0.84
C HIS A 16 -6.84 -16.61 -2.20
N TYR A 17 -7.05 -17.80 -2.78
CA TYR A 17 -6.40 -18.19 -4.03
C TYR A 17 -6.87 -17.37 -5.25
N ILE A 18 -8.09 -16.84 -5.21
CA ILE A 18 -8.71 -16.02 -6.26
C ILE A 18 -7.97 -14.69 -6.48
N GLY A 19 -7.20 -14.21 -5.48
CA GLY A 19 -6.47 -12.95 -5.63
C GLY A 19 -5.33 -13.07 -6.65
N ASP A 20 -5.20 -12.08 -7.53
CA ASP A 20 -4.06 -11.98 -8.45
C ASP A 20 -2.74 -11.82 -7.68
N ARG A 21 -2.01 -12.94 -7.57
CA ARG A 21 -0.74 -13.00 -6.86
C ARG A 21 0.35 -12.21 -7.57
N LYS A 22 0.34 -12.18 -8.91
CA LYS A 22 1.34 -11.49 -9.71
C LYS A 22 1.22 -9.99 -9.51
N MET A 23 0.01 -9.44 -9.67
CA MET A 23 -0.26 -8.02 -9.42
C MET A 23 0.09 -7.63 -7.99
N LYS A 24 -0.28 -8.45 -6.99
CA LYS A 24 0.06 -8.20 -5.58
C LYS A 24 1.57 -8.13 -5.35
N THR A 25 2.35 -9.03 -5.95
CA THR A 25 3.82 -9.01 -5.86
C THR A 25 4.40 -7.76 -6.51
N LEU A 26 3.99 -7.41 -7.72
CA LEU A 26 4.45 -6.22 -8.43
C LEU A 26 4.19 -4.94 -7.62
N LEU A 27 2.97 -4.79 -7.10
CA LEU A 27 2.60 -3.66 -6.26
C LEU A 27 3.36 -3.62 -4.92
N SER A 28 3.79 -4.78 -4.42
CA SER A 28 4.65 -4.83 -3.22
C SER A 28 6.04 -4.31 -3.52
N MET A 29 6.63 -4.77 -4.63
CA MET A 29 7.96 -4.33 -5.05
C MET A 29 7.96 -2.85 -5.40
N ALA A 30 6.93 -2.37 -6.10
CA ALA A 30 6.74 -0.95 -6.40
C ALA A 30 6.67 -0.11 -5.11
N ALA A 31 5.91 -0.54 -4.10
CA ALA A 31 5.83 0.18 -2.83
C ALA A 31 7.18 0.22 -2.09
N VAL A 32 7.93 -0.89 -2.07
CA VAL A 32 9.27 -0.95 -1.45
C VAL A 32 10.26 -0.05 -2.16
N SER A 33 10.25 -0.03 -3.50
CA SER A 33 11.09 0.86 -4.30
C SER A 33 10.70 2.33 -4.07
N ALA A 34 9.41 2.64 -4.08
CA ALA A 34 8.90 4.00 -3.92
C ALA A 34 9.23 4.61 -2.55
N ILE A 35 9.24 3.82 -1.46
CA ILE A 35 9.66 4.30 -0.12
C ILE A 35 11.15 4.70 -0.11
N GLN A 36 11.97 4.14 -1.00
CA GLN A 36 13.40 4.45 -1.07
C GLN A 36 13.68 5.68 -1.96
N SER A 37 12.96 5.82 -3.07
CA SER A 37 13.20 6.87 -4.07
C SER A 37 12.33 8.12 -3.89
N ASP A 38 11.07 8.00 -3.45
CA ASP A 38 10.12 9.09 -3.34
C ASP A 38 10.03 9.59 -1.88
N ARG A 39 10.45 10.85 -1.66
CA ARG A 39 10.45 11.48 -0.32
C ARG A 39 9.04 11.59 0.28
N GLU A 40 8.01 11.86 -0.53
CA GLU A 40 6.63 12.00 -0.05
C GLU A 40 6.09 10.66 0.44
N LEU A 41 6.32 9.58 -0.32
CA LEU A 41 5.90 8.23 0.05
C LEU A 41 6.70 7.68 1.23
N LYS A 42 7.99 8.02 1.33
CA LYS A 42 8.82 7.71 2.50
C LYS A 42 8.26 8.37 3.77
N ASN A 43 7.98 9.67 3.71
CA ASN A 43 7.42 10.41 4.85
C ASN A 43 6.04 9.88 5.22
N TYR A 44 5.21 9.53 4.22
CA TYR A 44 3.93 8.89 4.44
C TYR A 44 4.07 7.54 5.16
N TYR A 45 5.01 6.70 4.74
CA TYR A 45 5.29 5.42 5.40
C TYR A 45 5.76 5.61 6.85
N GLN A 46 6.69 6.52 7.08
CA GLN A 46 7.23 6.82 8.41
C GLN A 46 6.14 7.32 9.36
N ARG A 47 5.31 8.27 8.91
CA ARG A 47 4.15 8.74 9.68
C ARG A 47 3.20 7.60 10.06
N LYS A 48 2.99 6.63 9.16
CA LYS A 48 2.16 5.45 9.48
C LYS A 48 2.80 4.53 10.51
N LEU A 49 4.12 4.45 10.59
CA LEU A 49 4.82 3.73 11.66
C LEU A 49 4.70 4.47 12.99
N GLU A 50 4.82 5.80 12.98
CA GLU A 50 4.66 6.66 14.17
C GLU A 50 3.22 6.61 14.73
N GLU A 51 2.21 6.46 13.87
CA GLU A 51 0.83 6.14 14.26
C GLU A 51 0.67 4.74 14.92
N GLY A 52 1.75 3.99 15.13
CA GLY A 52 1.74 2.67 15.76
C GLY A 52 1.33 1.53 14.83
N LYS A 53 1.26 1.76 13.51
CA LYS A 53 0.85 0.69 12.57
C LYS A 53 1.99 -0.30 12.34
N HIS A 54 1.64 -1.57 12.30
CA HIS A 54 2.58 -2.63 11.92
C HIS A 54 3.17 -2.38 10.52
N LYS A 55 4.46 -2.70 10.32
CA LYS A 55 5.21 -2.45 9.07
C LYS A 55 4.48 -2.91 7.80
N MET A 56 3.87 -4.10 7.85
CA MET A 56 3.13 -4.66 6.71
C MET A 56 1.84 -3.88 6.40
N ILE A 57 1.19 -3.33 7.44
CA ILE A 57 0.01 -2.47 7.26
C ILE A 57 0.45 -1.13 6.68
N ALA A 58 1.53 -0.53 7.20
CA ALA A 58 2.09 0.70 6.65
C ALA A 58 2.48 0.54 5.17
N LEU A 59 3.11 -0.57 4.79
CA LEU A 59 3.42 -0.88 3.39
C LEU A 59 2.16 -1.02 2.51
N ASN A 60 1.10 -1.65 3.04
CA ASN A 60 -0.18 -1.75 2.34
C ASN A 60 -0.84 -0.37 2.14
N ASN A 61 -0.68 0.54 3.10
CA ASN A 61 -1.14 1.92 2.95
C ASN A 61 -0.38 2.64 1.81
N VAL A 62 0.93 2.42 1.69
CA VAL A 62 1.72 2.98 0.58
C VAL A 62 1.24 2.41 -0.76
N ARG A 63 1.00 1.09 -0.84
CA ARG A 63 0.43 0.45 -2.03
C ARG A 63 -0.88 1.13 -2.47
N ASN A 64 -1.80 1.31 -1.53
CA ASN A 64 -3.08 1.95 -1.81
C ASN A 64 -2.91 3.41 -2.25
N LYS A 65 -1.94 4.12 -1.67
CA LYS A 65 -1.62 5.50 -2.06
C LYS A 65 -1.11 5.57 -3.51
N ILE A 66 -0.25 4.65 -3.93
CA ILE A 66 0.24 4.55 -5.31
C ILE A 66 -0.93 4.33 -6.28
N LEU A 67 -1.79 3.33 -5.99
CA LEU A 67 -2.97 3.06 -6.81
C LEU A 67 -3.90 4.28 -6.92
N ALA A 68 -4.19 4.93 -5.79
CA ALA A 68 -5.02 6.12 -5.77
C ALA A 68 -4.44 7.25 -6.64
N ARG A 69 -3.12 7.45 -6.62
CA ARG A 69 -2.45 8.43 -7.48
C ARG A 69 -2.55 8.04 -8.95
N SER A 70 -2.28 6.79 -9.30
CA SER A 70 -2.40 6.31 -10.69
C SER A 70 -3.81 6.50 -11.23
N PHE A 71 -4.84 6.10 -10.49
CA PHE A 71 -6.23 6.29 -10.90
C PHE A 71 -6.61 7.77 -11.02
N ALA A 72 -6.14 8.63 -10.10
CA ALA A 72 -6.40 10.06 -10.17
C ALA A 72 -5.79 10.71 -11.43
N VAL A 73 -4.56 10.33 -11.80
CA VAL A 73 -3.88 10.82 -13.01
C VAL A 73 -4.61 10.34 -14.26
N ILE A 74 -4.98 9.05 -14.33
CA ILE A 74 -5.73 8.49 -15.46
C ILE A 74 -7.06 9.19 -15.64
N LYS A 75 -7.81 9.39 -14.54
CA LYS A 75 -9.12 10.06 -14.57
C LYS A 75 -9.02 11.53 -14.99
N ARG A 76 -7.98 12.24 -14.54
CA ARG A 76 -7.77 13.65 -14.84
C ARG A 76 -7.26 13.88 -16.27
N GLY A 77 -6.57 12.90 -16.86
CA GLY A 77 -6.01 13.01 -18.21
C GLY A 77 -4.81 13.95 -18.33
N THR A 78 -4.27 14.46 -17.22
CA THR A 78 -3.08 15.32 -17.21
C THR A 78 -1.93 14.69 -16.43
N PRO A 79 -0.67 14.93 -16.84
CA PRO A 79 0.52 14.29 -16.24
C PRO A 79 0.60 14.44 -14.72
N PHE A 80 1.19 13.44 -14.05
CA PHE A 80 1.46 13.54 -12.61
C PHE A 80 2.39 14.73 -12.33
N VAL A 81 2.02 15.55 -11.36
CA VAL A 81 2.82 16.71 -10.94
C VAL A 81 3.40 16.39 -9.56
N ASN A 82 4.73 16.39 -9.47
CA ASN A 82 5.41 16.18 -8.20
C ASN A 82 5.48 17.49 -7.41
N ILE A 83 4.48 17.72 -6.57
CA ILE A 83 4.37 18.94 -5.75
C ILE A 83 5.56 19.06 -4.77
N ALA A 84 6.09 17.93 -4.29
CA ALA A 84 7.24 17.94 -3.38
C ALA A 84 8.57 18.31 -4.06
N ALA A 85 8.65 18.24 -5.39
CA ALA A 85 9.83 18.66 -6.16
C ALA A 85 9.73 20.10 -6.70
N VAL A 86 8.53 20.68 -6.71
CA VAL A 86 8.27 22.03 -7.26
C VAL A 86 8.52 23.14 -6.23
N ASN A 87 8.49 22.83 -4.93
CA ASN A 87 8.66 23.81 -3.85
C ASN A 87 10.11 23.91 -3.34
N PHE A 88 11.10 23.84 -4.25
CA PHE A 88 12.50 24.16 -3.96
C PHE A 88 12.86 25.55 -4.51
#